data_AF-A0AA96N390-F1
#
_entry.id   AF-A0AA96N390-F1
#
_cell.length_a   1.000
_cell.length_b   1.000
_cell.length_c   1.000
_cell.angle_alpha   90.00
_cell.angle_beta   90.00
_cell.angle_gamma   90.00
#
_symmetry.space_group_name_H-M   'P 1'
#
loop_
_entity.id
_entity.type
_entity.pdbx_description
1 polymer ?
#
loop_
_entity_poly.entity_id
_entity_poly.type
_entity_poly.pdbx_seq_one_letter_code
_entity_poly.pdbx_strand_id
1 'polypeptide(L)'
;MSPNAIVTCFFMVLPILILSLVALFYSRKRSVFLALALLISTTEVIYLIGEKDTEKRTIMENMGTVETHLRERYPGEQWFIRREEGVSLNHGGIEVIFLNELDKGYTYYVEGGKVKQDGGFSEEGADKEWKHYEEES
;
A
#
# COMPACT_ATOMS: atom_id res chain seq x y z
N MET A 1 -7.32 6.97 9.34
CA MET A 1 -7.26 7.44 7.93
C MET A 1 -6.10 8.39 7.82
N SER A 2 -5.20 8.20 6.85
CA SER A 2 -4.08 9.14 6.66
C SER A 2 -4.64 10.54 6.33
N PRO A 3 -4.03 11.63 6.83
CA PRO A 3 -4.47 12.99 6.51
C PRO A 3 -4.59 13.23 5.00
N ASN A 4 -3.71 12.61 4.22
CA ASN A 4 -3.72 12.66 2.77
C ASN A 4 -5.00 12.05 2.17
N ALA A 5 -5.46 10.91 2.69
CA ALA A 5 -6.69 10.28 2.20
C ALA A 5 -7.92 11.18 2.42
N ILE A 6 -7.98 11.90 3.55
CA ILE A 6 -9.08 12.83 3.84
C ILE A 6 -9.07 13.99 2.84
N VAL A 7 -7.90 14.57 2.59
CA VAL A 7 -7.74 15.66 1.62
C VAL A 7 -8.14 15.21 0.21
N THR A 8 -7.67 14.04 -0.23
CA THR A 8 -8.01 13.49 -1.56
C THR A 8 -9.52 13.25 -1.70
N CYS A 9 -10.17 12.66 -0.70
CA CYS A 9 -11.62 12.49 -0.69
C CYS A 9 -12.36 13.83 -0.79
N PHE A 10 -11.88 14.86 -0.09
CA PHE A 10 -12.51 16.19 -0.14
C PHE A 10 -12.39 16.80 -1.53
N PHE A 11 -11.23 16.71 -2.18
CA PHE A 11 -11.01 17.22 -3.54
C PHE A 11 -11.81 16.48 -4.61
N MET A 12 -12.07 15.18 -4.45
CA MET A 12 -12.90 14.39 -5.37
C MET A 12 -14.41 14.66 -5.19
N VAL A 13 -14.88 14.69 -3.94
CA VAL A 13 -16.32 14.80 -3.67
C VAL A 13 -16.85 16.24 -3.80
N LEU A 14 -16.03 17.24 -3.46
CA LEU A 14 -16.46 18.64 -3.45
C LEU A 14 -16.93 19.16 -4.82
N PRO A 15 -16.25 18.92 -5.96
CA PRO A 15 -16.72 19.33 -7.28
C PRO A 15 -18.07 18.73 -7.65
N ILE A 16 -18.28 17.45 -7.33
CA ILE A 16 -19.54 16.73 -7.60
C ILE A 16 -20.68 17.34 -6.78
N LEU A 17 -20.43 17.62 -5.50
CA LEU A 17 -21.41 18.28 -4.62
C LEU A 17 -21.76 19.68 -5.13
N ILE A 18 -20.77 20.48 -5.52
CA ILE A 18 -20.99 21.84 -6.05
C ILE A 18 -21.83 21.76 -7.34
N LEU A 19 -21.47 20.89 -8.29
CA LEU A 19 -22.21 20.74 -9.54
C LEU A 19 -23.65 20.26 -9.31
N SER A 20 -23.84 19.33 -8.37
CA SER A 20 -25.16 18.84 -7.98
C SER A 20 -26.01 19.94 -7.34
N LEU A 21 -25.41 20.75 -6.47
CA LEU A 21 -26.07 21.88 -5.83
C LEU A 21 -26.45 22.95 -6.86
N VAL A 22 -25.54 23.33 -7.75
CA VAL A 22 -25.81 24.28 -8.86
C VAL A 22 -26.92 23.76 -9.77
N ALA A 23 -26.96 22.45 -10.04
CA ALA A 23 -28.01 21.83 -10.85
C ALA A 23 -29.42 21.97 -10.23
N LEU A 24 -29.52 22.04 -8.90
CA LEU A 24 -30.80 22.28 -8.20
C LEU A 24 -31.30 23.72 -8.40
N PHE A 25 -30.38 24.70 -8.42
CA PHE A 25 -30.74 26.11 -8.60
C PHE A 25 -30.93 26.52 -10.06
N TYR A 26 -30.24 25.88 -11.01
CA TYR A 26 -30.30 26.20 -12.45
C TYR A 26 -31.07 25.14 -13.25
N SER A 27 -32.40 25.12 -13.09
CA SER A 27 -33.32 24.16 -13.72
C SER A 27 -33.17 24.04 -15.24
N ARG A 28 -32.90 25.16 -15.94
CA ARG A 28 -32.78 25.20 -17.41
C ARG A 28 -31.53 24.48 -17.95
N LYS A 29 -30.48 24.34 -17.14
CA LYS A 29 -29.22 23.66 -17.49
C LYS A 29 -28.93 22.45 -16.58
N ARG A 30 -29.91 22.03 -15.78
CA ARG A 30 -29.78 20.96 -14.79
C ARG A 30 -29.18 19.69 -15.39
N SER A 31 -29.66 19.27 -16.56
CA SER A 31 -29.16 18.06 -17.24
C SER A 31 -27.68 18.16 -17.62
N VAL A 32 -27.18 19.36 -17.95
CA VAL A 32 -25.77 19.57 -18.30
C VAL A 32 -24.89 19.43 -17.06
N PHE A 33 -25.28 20.05 -15.95
CA PHE A 33 -24.52 19.95 -14.69
C PHE A 33 -24.52 18.53 -14.13
N LEU A 34 -25.65 17.81 -14.21
CA LEU A 34 -25.72 16.42 -13.80
C LEU A 34 -24.90 15.49 -14.71
N ALA A 35 -24.90 15.73 -16.03
CA ALA A 35 -24.06 14.98 -16.96
C ALA A 35 -22.56 15.20 -16.69
N LEU A 36 -22.15 16.44 -16.38
CA LEU A 36 -20.78 16.75 -15.95
C LEU A 36 -20.42 16.06 -14.64
N ALA A 37 -21.30 16.11 -13.64
CA ALA A 37 -21.08 15.44 -12.35
C ALA A 37 -20.91 13.92 -12.53
N LEU A 38 -21.74 13.30 -13.38
CA LEU A 38 -21.63 11.88 -13.72
C LEU A 38 -20.29 11.56 -14.40
N LEU A 39 -19.86 12.40 -15.35
CA LEU A 39 -18.61 12.18 -16.09
C LEU A 39 -17.39 12.30 -15.15
N ILE A 40 -17.38 13.30 -14.27
CA ILE A 40 -16.33 13.48 -13.26
C ILE A 40 -16.31 12.28 -12.32
N SER A 41 -17.46 11.90 -11.77
CA SER A 41 -17.58 10.74 -10.87
C SER A 41 -17.10 9.44 -11.53
N THR A 42 -17.46 9.21 -12.79
CA THR A 42 -17.00 8.01 -13.52
C THR A 42 -15.49 8.01 -13.69
N THR A 43 -14.90 9.17 -14.02
CA THR A 43 -13.45 9.31 -14.17
C THR A 43 -12.70 9.06 -12.86
N GLU A 44 -13.23 9.57 -11.74
CA GLU A 44 -12.66 9.34 -10.41
C GLU A 44 -12.70 7.86 -10.00
N VAL A 45 -13.82 7.18 -10.27
CA VAL A 45 -13.93 5.74 -10.01
C VAL A 45 -12.89 4.95 -10.81
N ILE A 46 -12.73 5.27 -12.10
CA ILE A 46 -11.73 4.62 -12.96
C ILE A 46 -10.31 4.89 -12.42
N TYR A 47 -10.03 6.13 -12.02
CA TYR A 47 -8.74 6.50 -11.43
C TYR A 47 -8.44 5.70 -10.16
N LEU A 48 -9.39 5.62 -9.22
CA LEU A 48 -9.21 4.91 -7.96
C LEU A 48 -9.01 3.41 -8.15
N ILE A 49 -9.73 2.80 -9.09
CA ILE A 49 -9.54 1.38 -9.45
C ILE A 49 -8.12 1.19 -10.02
N GLY A 50 -7.71 2.04 -10.96
CA GLY A 50 -6.39 1.98 -11.57
C GLY A 50 -5.26 2.14 -10.56
N GLU A 51 -5.37 3.09 -9.64
CA GLU A 51 -4.39 3.32 -8.57
C GLU A 51 -4.29 2.11 -7.62
N LYS A 52 -5.42 1.49 -7.28
CA LYS A 52 -5.42 0.28 -6.45
C LYS A 52 -4.80 -0.93 -7.15
N ASP A 53 -5.00 -1.05 -8.46
CA ASP A 53 -4.42 -2.14 -9.24
C ASP A 53 -2.92 -1.95 -9.46
N THR A 54 -2.44 -0.71 -9.68
CA THR A 54 -1.00 -0.45 -9.76
C THR A 54 -0.31 -0.69 -8.42
N GLU A 55 -0.90 -0.25 -7.29
CA GLU A 55 -0.39 -0.52 -5.95
C GLU A 55 -0.22 -2.03 -5.70
N LYS A 56 -1.26 -2.83 -6.01
CA LYS A 56 -1.22 -4.29 -5.89
C LYS A 56 -0.14 -4.91 -6.79
N ARG A 57 -0.04 -4.47 -8.05
CA ARG A 57 0.93 -5.01 -8.99
C ARG A 57 2.36 -4.74 -8.53
N THR A 58 2.65 -3.51 -8.12
CA THR A 58 3.98 -3.13 -7.60
C THR A 58 4.36 -3.97 -6.37
N ILE A 59 3.42 -4.21 -5.45
CA ILE A 59 3.68 -5.06 -4.28
C ILE A 59 3.99 -6.49 -4.70
N MET A 60 3.23 -7.04 -5.65
CA MET A 60 3.45 -8.41 -6.13
C MET A 60 4.78 -8.56 -6.87
N GLU A 61 5.17 -7.58 -7.68
CA GLU A 61 6.49 -7.52 -8.32
C GLU A 61 7.63 -7.42 -7.28
N ASN A 62 7.45 -6.60 -6.26
CA ASN A 62 8.41 -6.46 -5.17
C ASN A 62 8.52 -7.73 -4.33
N MET A 63 7.43 -8.46 -4.10
CA MET A 63 7.43 -9.74 -3.38
C MET A 63 8.33 -10.76 -4.06
N GLY A 64 8.25 -10.90 -5.39
CA GLY A 64 9.14 -11.80 -6.13
C GLY A 64 10.62 -11.39 -6.03
N THR A 65 10.89 -10.09 -5.97
CA THR A 65 12.26 -9.55 -5.80
C THR A 65 12.80 -9.86 -4.41
N VAL A 66 11.99 -9.66 -3.36
CA VAL A 66 12.34 -10.01 -1.98
C VAL A 66 12.54 -11.52 -1.83
N GLU A 67 11.66 -12.33 -2.42
CA GLU A 67 11.78 -13.78 -2.39
C GLU A 67 13.10 -14.26 -3.02
N THR A 68 13.48 -13.69 -4.17
CA THR A 68 14.75 -14.00 -4.83
C THR A 68 15.94 -13.63 -3.94
N HIS A 69 15.89 -12.45 -3.32
CA HIS A 69 16.93 -12.00 -2.40
C HIS A 69 17.10 -12.92 -1.18
N LEU A 70 15.99 -13.36 -0.58
CA LEU A 70 16.00 -14.27 0.57
C LEU A 70 16.55 -15.65 0.20
N ARG A 71 16.22 -16.18 -0.98
CA ARG A 71 16.80 -17.45 -1.48
C ARG A 71 18.30 -17.39 -1.68
N GLU A 72 18.81 -16.27 -2.18
CA GLU A 72 20.25 -16.07 -2.38
C GLU A 72 20.99 -15.91 -1.05
N ARG A 73 20.38 -15.22 -0.09
CA ARG A 73 21.01 -14.88 1.19
C ARG A 73 20.88 -15.97 2.26
N TYR A 74 19.75 -16.67 2.30
CA TYR A 74 19.41 -17.69 3.29
C TYR A 74 18.95 -18.99 2.62
N PRO A 75 19.82 -19.69 1.86
CA PRO A 75 19.42 -20.83 1.01
C PRO A 75 18.93 -22.07 1.78
N GLY A 76 19.11 -22.12 3.10
CA GLY A 76 18.66 -23.21 3.97
C GLY A 76 17.43 -22.89 4.82
N GLU A 77 16.96 -21.65 4.81
CA GLU A 77 15.87 -21.21 5.65
C GLU A 77 14.52 -21.28 4.93
N GLN A 78 13.45 -21.39 5.71
CA GLN A 78 12.09 -21.28 5.21
C GLN A 78 11.47 -20.03 5.81
N TRP A 79 10.64 -19.33 5.04
CA TRP A 79 9.96 -18.12 5.48
C TRP A 79 8.56 -18.02 4.86
N PHE A 80 7.71 -17.21 5.51
CA PHE A 80 6.44 -16.75 4.98
C PHE A 80 6.55 -15.28 4.61
N ILE A 81 6.11 -14.95 3.40
CA ILE A 81 6.00 -13.57 2.94
C ILE A 81 4.54 -13.17 2.98
N ARG A 82 4.25 -12.02 3.59
CA ARG A 82 2.94 -11.37 3.50
C ARG A 82 3.09 -9.89 3.22
N ARG A 83 1.98 -9.28 2.78
CA ARG A 83 1.89 -7.84 2.70
C ARG A 83 1.86 -7.29 4.12
N GLU A 84 2.63 -6.26 4.39
CA GLU A 84 2.54 -5.57 5.67
C GLU A 84 1.12 -4.96 5.81
N GLU A 85 0.41 -5.29 6.88
CA GLU A 85 -0.96 -4.84 7.16
C GLU A 85 -1.02 -4.02 8.48
N GLY A 86 -1.55 -2.79 8.43
CA GLY A 86 -1.49 -1.88 9.58
C GLY A 86 -1.82 -0.41 9.25
N VAL A 87 -2.14 0.38 10.29
CA VAL A 87 -2.64 1.77 10.16
C VAL A 87 -1.53 2.80 9.89
N SER A 88 -0.26 2.42 10.07
CA SER A 88 0.92 3.29 10.03
C SER A 88 2.02 2.77 9.10
N LEU A 89 1.67 2.11 8.00
CA LEU A 89 2.65 1.43 7.15
C LEU A 89 3.08 2.28 5.96
N ASN A 90 4.37 2.19 5.63
CA ASN A 90 4.89 2.69 4.37
C ASN A 90 4.28 1.85 3.23
N HIS A 91 3.66 2.53 2.27
CA HIS A 91 3.04 1.87 1.13
C HIS A 91 4.07 1.00 0.38
N GLY A 92 3.94 -0.32 0.48
CA GLY A 92 4.79 -1.27 -0.24
C GLY A 92 5.70 -2.14 0.62
N GLY A 93 5.55 -2.11 1.96
CA GLY A 93 6.27 -3.01 2.86
C GLY A 93 5.89 -4.47 2.67
N ILE A 94 6.92 -5.32 2.66
CA ILE A 94 6.81 -6.76 2.55
C ILE A 94 7.32 -7.35 3.85
N GLU A 95 6.42 -8.02 4.57
CA GLU A 95 6.72 -8.60 5.86
C GLU A 95 7.13 -10.06 5.68
N VAL A 96 8.24 -10.43 6.29
CA VAL A 96 8.87 -11.73 6.17
C VAL A 96 9.02 -12.32 7.56
N ILE A 97 8.47 -13.51 7.77
CA ILE A 97 8.57 -14.25 9.03
C ILE A 97 9.33 -15.54 8.72
N PHE A 98 10.49 -15.72 9.32
CA PHE A 98 11.25 -16.95 9.14
C PHE A 98 10.69 -18.04 10.07
N LEU A 99 10.70 -19.30 9.62
CA LEU A 99 10.12 -20.41 10.38
C LEU A 99 10.92 -20.78 11.63
N ASN A 100 12.21 -20.42 11.69
CA ASN A 100 13.05 -20.53 12.87
C ASN A 100 12.74 -19.45 13.92
N GLU A 101 12.11 -18.33 13.52
CA GLU A 101 11.84 -17.16 14.37
C GLU A 101 10.38 -16.69 14.20
N LEU A 102 9.42 -17.56 14.55
CA LEU A 102 7.99 -17.28 14.39
C LEU A 102 7.48 -16.09 15.25
N ASP A 103 8.23 -15.73 16.28
CA ASP A 103 7.97 -14.59 17.18
C ASP A 103 8.50 -13.26 16.62
N LYS A 104 9.19 -13.30 15.48
CA LYS A 104 9.76 -12.13 14.81
C LYS A 104 9.24 -12.00 13.38
N GLY A 105 9.02 -10.78 12.95
CA GLY A 105 8.85 -10.48 11.54
C GLY A 105 9.71 -9.31 11.12
N TYR A 106 10.13 -9.34 9.86
CA TYR A 106 11.07 -8.41 9.27
C TYR A 106 10.42 -7.71 8.09
N THR A 107 10.47 -6.38 8.07
CA THR A 107 9.88 -5.60 6.98
C THR A 107 10.95 -5.22 5.95
N TYR A 108 10.71 -5.66 4.72
CA TYR A 108 11.55 -5.39 3.55
C TYR A 108 10.84 -4.46 2.55
N TYR A 109 11.63 -3.65 1.85
CA TYR A 109 11.19 -2.76 0.79
C TYR A 109 12.14 -2.86 -0.40
N VAL A 110 11.62 -2.60 -1.61
CA VAL A 110 12.42 -2.54 -2.84
C VAL A 110 12.56 -1.08 -3.26
N GLU A 111 13.79 -0.57 -3.24
CA GLU A 111 14.10 0.80 -3.65
C GLU A 111 15.20 0.77 -4.71
N GLY A 112 14.92 1.32 -5.90
CA GLY A 112 15.88 1.33 -7.01
C GLY A 112 16.35 -0.06 -7.44
N GLY A 113 15.48 -1.07 -7.32
CA GLY A 113 15.78 -2.47 -7.66
C GLY A 113 16.62 -3.21 -6.60
N LYS A 114 16.87 -2.60 -5.43
CA LYS A 114 17.58 -3.22 -4.32
C LYS A 114 16.62 -3.49 -3.17
N VAL A 115 16.74 -4.68 -2.58
CA VAL A 115 16.01 -5.05 -1.37
C VAL A 115 16.72 -4.43 -0.16
N LYS A 116 15.96 -3.73 0.68
CA LYS A 116 16.41 -3.15 1.94
C LYS A 116 15.47 -3.60 3.05
N GLN A 117 16.02 -3.82 4.24
CA GLN A 117 15.23 -4.07 5.44
C GLN A 117 15.13 -2.77 6.25
N ASP A 118 13.92 -2.38 6.63
CA ASP A 118 13.65 -1.09 7.30
C ASP A 118 13.02 -1.26 8.70
N GLY A 119 12.84 -2.49 9.17
CA GLY A 119 12.32 -2.75 10.51
C GLY A 119 11.81 -4.17 10.72
N GLY A 120 10.90 -4.31 11.69
CA GLY A 120 10.26 -5.55 12.05
C GLY A 120 9.35 -5.42 13.27
N PHE A 121 8.83 -6.55 13.74
CA PHE A 121 8.18 -6.68 15.05
C PHE A 121 8.72 -7.90 15.80
N SER A 122 8.63 -7.90 17.12
CA SER A 122 8.95 -9.05 17.97
C SER A 122 8.06 -9.02 19.22
N GLU A 123 7.69 -10.20 19.73
CA GLU A 123 6.71 -10.31 20.83
C GLU A 123 7.23 -9.85 22.20
N GLU A 124 8.54 -9.81 22.47
CA GLU A 124 9.08 -9.19 23.70
C GLU A 124 10.62 -9.01 23.62
N GLY A 125 11.12 -7.79 23.84
CA GLY A 125 12.53 -7.56 24.20
C GLY A 125 13.60 -7.66 23.12
N ALA A 126 13.27 -7.56 21.83
CA ALA A 126 14.25 -7.70 20.74
C ALA A 126 15.27 -6.55 20.60
N ASP A 127 16.48 -6.92 20.20
CA ASP A 127 17.62 -6.05 19.92
C ASP A 127 17.26 -4.91 18.95
N LYS A 128 17.73 -3.70 19.26
CA LYS A 128 17.48 -2.47 18.49
C LYS A 128 17.94 -2.53 17.03
N GLU A 129 18.75 -3.51 16.66
CA GLU A 129 19.36 -3.58 15.33
C GLU A 129 18.49 -4.26 14.27
N TRP A 130 17.37 -4.90 14.64
CA TRP A 130 16.45 -5.57 13.71
C TRP A 130 17.14 -6.52 12.71
N LYS A 131 18.36 -7.00 12.97
CA LYS A 131 19.05 -7.91 12.05
C LYS A 131 18.48 -9.33 12.20
N HIS A 132 18.31 -10.01 11.06
CA HIS A 132 18.04 -11.45 11.03
C HIS A 132 19.19 -12.20 11.70
N TYR A 133 18.87 -13.20 12.53
CA TYR A 133 19.89 -14.02 13.19
C TYR A 133 20.37 -15.11 12.23
N GLU A 134 21.62 -15.02 11.76
CA GLU A 134 22.25 -16.08 10.96
C GLU A 134 22.73 -17.19 11.92
N GLU A 135 22.15 -18.40 11.87
CA GLU A 135 22.73 -19.55 12.56
C GLU A 135 24.10 -19.87 11.93
N GLU A 136 25.19 -19.72 12.71
CA GLU A 136 26.53 -20.12 12.27
C GLU A 136 26.54 -21.63 12.00
N SER A 137 26.71 -22.01 10.73
CA SER A 137 26.94 -23.38 10.28
C SER A 137 28.38 -23.83 10.48
#